data_AF-A0A1Z8LDM7-F1
#
_entry.id   AF-A0A1Z8LDM7-F1
#
_cell.length_a   1.000
_cell.length_b   1.000
_cell.length_c   1.000
_cell.angle_alpha   90.00
_cell.angle_beta   90.00
_cell.angle_gamma   90.00
#
_symmetry.space_group_name_H-M   'P 1'
#
loop_
_entity.id
_entity.type
_entity.pdbx_description
1 polymer ?
#
loop_
_entity_poly.entity_id
_entity_poly.type
_entity_poly.pdbx_seq_one_letter_code
_entity_poly.pdbx_strand_id
1 'polypeptide(L)'
;MNNRKTFKADLENKKGLFLQIGLVLALAIVWGAFEWKTYADGPNSLGDLDAFIDDEEVVITQRNTPPPPPPPPAPPEVITIVDDKLEIEELEMESTEIDNSDEIELIDEIVDDDIFNFVNVESKPIYPGCEDFATEDERFNCFNIKIRQFVGRKFEFPEMAKQMGIQGK
;
A
#
# COMPACT_ATOMS: atom_id res chain seq x y z
N MET A 1 30.78 40.45 55.70
CA MET A 1 29.52 40.95 55.10
C MET A 1 29.56 40.62 53.61
N ASN A 2 28.64 39.78 53.15
CA ASN A 2 28.58 39.38 51.74
C ASN A 2 28.03 40.55 50.92
N ASN A 3 28.79 41.03 49.93
CA ASN A 3 28.49 42.18 49.06
C ASN A 3 27.34 41.91 48.06
N ARG A 4 26.17 41.52 48.57
CA ARG A 4 24.96 41.19 47.79
C ARG A 4 24.24 42.41 47.19
N LYS A 5 24.60 43.63 47.60
CA LYS A 5 23.99 44.89 47.14
C LYS A 5 25.03 45.79 46.47
N THR A 6 25.73 45.27 45.47
CA THR A 6 26.67 46.06 44.65
C THR A 6 26.26 45.96 43.19
N PHE A 7 26.44 47.03 42.41
CA PHE A 7 26.11 47.06 40.98
C PHE A 7 26.80 45.94 40.18
N LYS A 8 27.96 45.47 40.64
CA LYS A 8 28.70 44.34 40.06
C LYS A 8 28.07 42.98 40.34
N ALA A 9 27.23 42.87 41.36
CA ALA A 9 26.50 41.66 41.74
C ALA A 9 25.07 41.62 41.17
N ASP A 10 24.70 42.60 40.35
CA ASP A 10 23.37 42.66 39.73
C ASP A 10 23.28 41.69 38.53
N LEU A 11 22.43 40.68 38.68
CA LEU A 11 22.20 39.62 37.69
C LEU A 11 21.19 40.03 36.62
N GLU A 12 20.46 41.14 36.81
CA GLU A 12 19.49 41.68 35.84
C GLU A 12 20.15 41.95 34.49
N ASN A 13 21.36 42.53 34.51
CA ASN A 13 22.12 42.87 33.31
C ASN A 13 22.56 41.66 32.48
N LYS A 14 22.49 40.44 33.03
CA LYS A 14 22.89 39.19 32.36
C LYS A 14 21.70 38.25 32.08
N LYS A 15 20.46 38.69 32.35
CA LYS A 15 19.25 37.87 32.14
C LYS A 15 19.15 37.31 30.72
N GLY A 16 19.42 38.11 29.70
CA GLY A 16 19.40 37.67 28.30
C GLY A 16 20.44 36.57 28.03
N LEU A 17 21.62 36.68 28.63
CA LEU A 17 22.69 35.68 28.49
C LEU A 17 22.34 34.36 29.19
N PHE A 18 21.71 34.41 30.37
CA PHE A 18 21.20 33.21 31.04
C PHE A 18 20.04 32.56 30.27
N LEU A 19 19.15 33.35 29.66
CA LEU A 19 18.09 32.85 28.78
C LEU A 19 18.68 32.13 27.56
N GLN A 20 19.65 32.75 26.89
CA GLN A 20 20.32 32.16 25.72
C GLN A 20 21.06 30.86 26.07
N ILE A 21 21.77 30.81 27.21
CA ILE A 21 22.42 29.58 27.68
C ILE A 21 21.38 28.47 27.93
N GLY A 22 20.27 28.81 28.59
CA GLY A 22 19.17 27.87 28.81
C GLY A 22 18.56 27.35 27.50
N LEU A 23 18.38 28.22 26.50
CA LEU A 23 17.85 27.87 25.19
C LEU A 23 18.79 26.91 24.43
N VAL A 24 20.10 27.18 24.47
CA VAL A 24 21.11 26.28 23.87
C VAL A 24 21.11 24.92 24.57
N LEU A 25 21.03 24.90 25.90
CA LEU A 25 20.95 23.65 26.68
C LEU A 25 19.69 22.84 26.35
N ALA A 26 18.54 23.51 26.26
CA ALA A 26 17.27 22.86 25.92
C ALA A 26 17.32 22.26 24.50
N LEU A 27 17.85 23.00 23.52
CA LEU A 27 18.04 22.50 22.16
C LEU A 27 19.01 21.31 22.10
N ALA A 28 20.10 21.35 22.88
CA ALA A 28 21.06 20.24 22.95
C ALA A 28 20.43 18.98 23.55
N ILE A 29 19.59 19.11 24.58
CA ILE A 29 18.87 17.98 25.18
C ILE A 29 17.86 17.41 24.19
N VAL A 30 17.09 18.26 23.50
CA VAL A 30 16.12 17.82 22.47
C VAL A 30 16.82 17.11 21.33
N TRP A 31 17.94 17.67 20.84
CA TRP A 31 18.73 17.04 19.79
C TRP A 31 19.30 15.69 20.23
N GLY A 32 19.82 15.60 21.45
CA GLY A 32 20.28 14.33 22.03
C GLY A 32 19.16 13.30 22.23
N ALA A 33 17.94 13.75 22.55
CA ALA A 33 16.78 12.87 22.67
C ALA A 33 16.35 12.28 21.31
N PHE A 34 16.45 13.04 20.22
CA PHE A 34 16.19 12.53 18.87
C PHE A 34 17.24 11.52 18.38
N GLU A 35 18.50 11.72 18.73
CA GLU A 35 19.58 10.77 18.46
C GLU A 35 19.55 9.55 19.39
N TRP A 36 18.70 9.56 20.41
CA TRP A 36 18.55 8.42 21.31
C TRP A 36 17.82 7.30 20.57
N LYS A 37 18.60 6.42 19.96
CA LYS A 37 18.09 5.22 19.29
C LYS A 37 17.39 4.33 20.32
N THR A 38 16.07 4.28 20.24
CA THR A 38 15.30 3.20 20.83
C THR A 38 15.22 2.08 19.80
N TYR A 39 16.00 1.05 20.00
CA TYR A 39 15.79 -0.21 19.28
C TYR A 39 14.60 -0.87 19.97
N ALA A 40 13.41 -0.75 19.38
CA ALA A 40 12.44 -1.81 19.57
C ALA A 40 13.11 -3.07 19.02
N ASP A 41 13.17 -4.14 19.82
CA ASP A 41 13.47 -5.45 19.28
C ASP A 41 12.61 -5.61 18.03
N GLY A 42 13.27 -5.74 16.88
CA GLY A 42 12.61 -5.56 15.59
C GLY A 42 11.48 -6.57 15.37
N PRO A 43 10.79 -6.52 14.21
CA PRO A 43 9.79 -7.51 13.81
C PRO A 43 10.33 -8.95 13.66
N ASN A 44 11.56 -9.22 14.13
CA ASN A 44 12.18 -10.54 14.22
C ASN A 44 12.03 -11.19 15.61
N SER A 45 11.32 -10.58 16.55
CA SER A 45 10.87 -11.24 17.79
C SER A 45 9.40 -11.66 17.67
N LEU A 46 9.04 -12.33 16.58
CA LEU A 46 7.91 -13.25 16.61
C LEU A 46 8.34 -14.36 17.59
N GLY A 47 7.65 -14.45 18.72
CA GLY A 47 8.00 -15.32 19.83
C GLY A 47 8.36 -16.72 19.37
N ASP A 48 9.23 -17.38 20.14
CA ASP A 48 9.72 -18.74 19.90
C ASP A 48 8.54 -19.64 19.53
N LEU A 49 8.37 -19.89 18.24
CA LEU A 49 7.31 -20.72 17.72
C LEU A 49 7.79 -22.14 17.96
N ASP A 50 7.40 -22.70 19.11
CA ASP A 50 7.56 -24.11 19.42
C ASP A 50 6.69 -24.89 18.43
N ALA A 51 7.20 -25.04 17.21
CA ALA A 51 6.63 -25.86 16.19
C ALA A 51 6.86 -27.30 16.64
N PHE A 52 5.87 -27.84 17.36
CA PHE A 52 5.63 -29.27 17.38
C PHE A 52 5.39 -29.69 15.93
N ILE A 53 6.47 -30.03 15.24
CA ILE A 53 6.42 -30.79 14.00
C ILE A 53 5.91 -32.17 14.43
N ASP A 54 4.59 -32.32 14.42
CA ASP A 54 4.01 -33.65 14.37
C ASP A 54 4.38 -34.19 12.99
N ASP A 55 5.30 -35.15 12.96
CA ASP A 55 5.68 -35.90 11.76
C ASP A 55 4.47 -36.76 11.33
N GLU A 56 3.42 -36.13 10.83
CA GLU A 56 2.31 -36.85 10.21
C GLU A 56 2.73 -37.21 8.77
N GLU A 57 3.13 -38.48 8.60
CA GLU A 57 3.56 -39.05 7.32
C GLU A 57 2.48 -38.87 6.24
N VAL A 58 2.61 -37.84 5.40
CA VAL A 58 1.76 -37.68 4.22
C VAL A 58 2.09 -38.78 3.20
N VAL A 59 1.15 -39.72 3.03
CA VAL A 59 1.25 -40.76 2.00
C VAL A 59 1.20 -40.11 0.61
N ILE A 60 2.29 -40.22 -0.15
CA ILE A 60 2.37 -39.74 -1.53
C ILE A 60 1.39 -40.55 -2.40
N THR A 61 0.31 -39.93 -2.85
CA THR A 61 -0.62 -40.56 -3.79
C THR A 61 0.00 -40.58 -5.20
N GLN A 62 0.36 -41.76 -5.69
CA GLN A 62 0.77 -41.93 -7.08
C GLN A 62 -0.47 -41.84 -7.98
N ARG A 63 -0.65 -40.69 -8.63
CA ARG A 63 -1.74 -40.49 -9.58
C ARG A 63 -1.37 -41.13 -10.93
N ASN A 64 -1.81 -42.37 -11.13
CA ASN A 64 -1.74 -43.02 -12.44
C ASN A 64 -2.70 -42.29 -13.38
N THR A 65 -2.18 -41.41 -14.24
CA THR A 65 -3.00 -40.77 -15.27
C THR A 65 -3.25 -41.78 -16.39
N PRO A 66 -4.52 -42.11 -16.71
CA PRO A 66 -4.80 -42.93 -17.87
C PRO A 66 -4.25 -42.25 -19.13
N PRO A 67 -3.80 -43.02 -20.14
CA PRO A 67 -3.32 -42.44 -21.39
C PRO A 67 -4.42 -41.56 -22.01
N PRO A 68 -4.03 -40.44 -22.64
CA PRO A 68 -4.99 -39.50 -23.20
C PRO A 68 -5.93 -40.22 -24.17
N PRO A 69 -7.25 -39.99 -24.07
CA PRO A 69 -8.20 -40.62 -24.98
C PRO A 69 -7.87 -40.23 -26.42
N PRO A 70 -8.04 -41.17 -27.37
CA PRO A 70 -7.79 -40.90 -28.78
C PRO A 70 -8.63 -39.71 -29.26
N PRO A 71 -8.13 -38.93 -30.24
CA PRO A 71 -8.84 -37.77 -30.75
C PRO A 71 -10.25 -38.16 -31.21
N PRO A 72 -11.30 -37.42 -30.81
CA PRO A 72 -12.65 -37.71 -31.27
C PRO A 72 -12.69 -37.60 -32.80
N PRO A 73 -13.32 -38.55 -33.49
CA PRO A 73 -13.56 -38.44 -34.93
C PRO A 73 -14.39 -37.18 -35.20
N ALA A 74 -14.02 -36.42 -36.23
CA ALA A 74 -14.71 -35.20 -36.60
C ALA A 74 -16.22 -35.49 -36.80
N PRO A 75 -17.13 -34.71 -36.18
CA PRO A 75 -18.55 -34.90 -36.41
C PRO A 75 -18.87 -34.63 -37.88
N PRO A 76 -19.81 -35.38 -38.50
CA PRO A 76 -20.33 -35.01 -39.79
C PRO A 76 -21.11 -33.70 -39.67
N GLU A 77 -20.92 -32.77 -40.60
CA GLU A 77 -21.77 -31.60 -40.75
C GLU A 77 -23.15 -32.05 -41.22
N VAL A 78 -24.07 -32.20 -40.28
CA VAL A 78 -25.51 -32.25 -40.56
C VAL A 78 -26.09 -30.99 -39.94
N ILE A 79 -26.41 -30.01 -40.78
CA ILE A 79 -27.24 -28.87 -40.37
C ILE A 79 -28.67 -29.41 -40.21
N THR A 80 -29.05 -29.76 -38.98
CA THR A 80 -30.45 -29.79 -38.60
C THR A 80 -30.87 -28.36 -38.30
N ILE A 81 -31.73 -27.81 -39.14
CA ILE A 81 -32.42 -26.56 -38.81
C ILE A 81 -33.29 -26.88 -37.59
N VAL A 82 -32.89 -26.36 -36.44
CA VAL A 82 -33.69 -26.42 -35.21
C VAL A 82 -34.75 -25.33 -35.36
N ASP A 83 -36.03 -25.72 -35.33
CA ASP A 83 -37.13 -24.76 -35.29
C ASP A 83 -37.11 -24.02 -33.93
N ASP A 84 -37.04 -22.68 -33.98
CA ASP A 84 -37.08 -21.76 -32.83
C ASP A 84 -38.47 -21.73 -32.15
N LYS A 85 -38.89 -22.85 -31.59
CA LYS A 85 -40.04 -22.91 -30.67
C LYS A 85 -39.65 -23.61 -29.39
N LEU A 86 -38.72 -22.98 -28.66
CA LEU A 86 -38.63 -23.18 -27.23
C LEU A 86 -39.73 -22.33 -26.60
N GLU A 87 -40.81 -22.96 -26.13
CA GLU A 87 -41.74 -22.35 -25.19
C GLU A 87 -40.99 -22.14 -23.88
N ILE A 88 -40.71 -20.88 -23.57
CA ILE A 88 -40.08 -20.47 -22.32
C ILE A 88 -41.16 -20.62 -21.26
N GLU A 89 -41.09 -21.65 -20.40
CA GLU A 89 -41.89 -21.67 -19.18
C GLU A 89 -41.50 -20.44 -18.34
N GLU A 90 -42.47 -19.56 -18.07
CA GLU A 90 -42.27 -18.40 -17.22
C GLU A 90 -41.86 -18.89 -15.82
N LEU A 91 -40.56 -18.82 -15.54
CA LEU A 91 -40.02 -19.00 -14.20
C LEU A 91 -40.60 -17.89 -13.31
N GLU A 92 -41.47 -18.28 -12.38
CA GLU A 92 -41.99 -17.41 -11.35
C GLU A 92 -40.81 -16.98 -10.47
N MET A 93 -40.39 -15.72 -10.61
CA MET A 93 -39.24 -15.17 -9.89
C MET A 93 -39.63 -15.00 -8.42
N GLU A 94 -39.16 -15.88 -7.56
CA GLU A 94 -39.27 -15.69 -6.11
C GLU A 94 -38.42 -14.48 -5.71
N SER A 95 -39.08 -13.44 -5.18
CA SER A 95 -38.43 -12.17 -4.84
C SER A 95 -37.43 -12.39 -3.71
N THR A 96 -36.15 -12.11 -3.94
CA THR A 96 -35.08 -12.14 -2.92
C THR A 96 -35.02 -10.82 -2.12
N GLU A 97 -36.14 -10.10 -2.04
CA GLU A 97 -36.24 -8.84 -1.30
C GLU A 97 -36.34 -9.15 0.20
N ILE A 98 -35.45 -8.57 1.00
CA ILE A 98 -35.43 -8.70 2.46
C ILE A 98 -36.53 -7.81 3.03
N ASP A 99 -37.46 -8.35 3.82
CA ASP A 99 -38.51 -7.56 4.49
C ASP A 99 -38.00 -7.04 5.85
N ASN A 100 -38.59 -5.98 6.37
CA ASN A 100 -38.19 -5.35 7.65
C ASN A 100 -38.44 -6.25 8.89
N SER A 101 -38.95 -7.47 8.68
CA SER A 101 -39.16 -8.48 9.71
C SER A 101 -38.07 -9.57 9.72
N ASP A 102 -37.12 -9.55 8.77
CA ASP A 102 -36.02 -10.49 8.72
C ASP A 102 -34.91 -10.06 9.70
N GLU A 103 -34.54 -10.96 10.61
CA GLU A 103 -33.51 -10.71 11.63
C GLU A 103 -32.12 -10.88 11.00
N ILE A 104 -31.50 -9.75 10.66
CA ILE A 104 -30.16 -9.68 10.08
C ILE A 104 -29.14 -9.93 11.20
N GLU A 105 -28.53 -11.12 11.22
CA GLU A 105 -27.43 -11.42 12.12
C GLU A 105 -26.18 -10.68 11.63
N LEU A 106 -25.87 -9.54 12.25
CA LEU A 106 -24.67 -8.75 11.95
C LEU A 106 -23.45 -9.51 12.48
N ILE A 107 -22.74 -10.18 11.57
CA ILE A 107 -21.40 -10.68 11.84
C ILE A 107 -20.48 -9.45 11.91
N ASP A 108 -20.06 -9.10 13.12
CA ASP A 108 -19.02 -8.10 13.34
C ASP A 108 -17.67 -8.66 12.87
N GLU A 109 -17.46 -8.66 11.55
CA GLU A 109 -16.15 -8.84 10.97
C GLU A 109 -15.34 -7.58 11.30
N ILE A 110 -14.38 -7.73 12.22
CA ILE A 110 -13.41 -6.69 12.55
C ILE A 110 -12.53 -6.55 11.31
N VAL A 111 -12.94 -5.68 10.39
CA VAL A 111 -12.08 -5.23 9.31
C VAL A 111 -11.04 -4.34 9.97
N ASP A 112 -9.82 -4.85 10.12
CA ASP A 112 -8.62 -4.05 10.34
C ASP A 112 -8.37 -3.24 9.06
N ASP A 113 -9.24 -2.27 8.80
CA ASP A 113 -9.00 -1.21 7.84
C ASP A 113 -8.01 -0.25 8.52
N ASP A 114 -6.74 -0.63 8.50
CA ASP A 114 -5.65 0.36 8.51
C ASP A 114 -5.85 1.22 7.25
N ILE A 115 -6.70 2.24 7.37
CA ILE A 115 -6.90 3.26 6.35
C ILE A 115 -5.58 4.03 6.27
N PHE A 116 -4.65 3.54 5.45
CA PHE A 116 -3.42 4.23 5.12
C PHE A 116 -3.80 5.54 4.41
N ASN A 117 -3.77 6.63 5.17
CA ASN A 117 -4.05 7.95 4.65
C ASN A 117 -2.86 8.44 3.81
N PHE A 118 -2.91 8.20 2.49
CA PHE A 118 -1.89 8.63 1.52
C PHE A 118 -1.68 10.15 1.44
N VAL A 119 -2.46 10.95 2.15
CA VAL A 119 -2.34 12.42 2.18
C VAL A 119 -1.06 12.86 2.91
N ASN A 120 -0.53 12.05 3.84
CA ASN A 120 0.68 12.37 4.61
C ASN A 120 1.81 11.36 4.33
N VAL A 121 2.42 11.44 3.16
CA VAL A 121 3.70 10.75 2.89
C VAL A 121 4.88 11.65 3.27
N GLU A 122 5.77 11.16 4.14
CA GLU A 122 6.97 11.87 4.61
C GLU A 122 8.01 12.08 3.51
N SER A 123 8.00 11.28 2.44
CA SER A 123 8.96 11.39 1.35
C SER A 123 8.33 11.06 -0.01
N LYS A 124 8.78 11.78 -1.03
CA LYS A 124 8.33 11.60 -2.42
C LYS A 124 9.13 10.49 -3.11
N PRO A 125 8.53 9.76 -4.08
CA PRO A 125 9.24 8.73 -4.83
C PRO A 125 10.37 9.30 -5.70
N ILE A 126 11.46 8.53 -5.86
CA ILE A 126 12.65 8.91 -6.64
C ILE A 126 12.74 8.02 -7.88
N TYR A 127 13.01 8.61 -9.04
CA TYR A 127 13.22 7.89 -10.30
C TYR A 127 14.68 7.46 -10.42
N PRO A 128 15.00 6.26 -10.96
CA PRO A 128 16.39 5.83 -11.14
C PRO A 128 17.17 6.84 -12.00
N GLY A 129 18.25 7.38 -11.45
CA GLY A 129 19.05 8.46 -12.05
C GLY A 129 18.68 9.88 -11.62
N CYS A 130 17.78 10.04 -10.65
CA CYS A 130 17.49 11.31 -9.96
C CYS A 130 17.99 11.31 -8.49
N GLU A 131 18.90 10.40 -8.13
CA GLU A 131 19.37 10.22 -6.75
C GLU A 131 20.43 11.26 -6.33
N ASP A 132 21.20 11.77 -7.30
CA ASP A 132 22.36 12.63 -7.05
C ASP A 132 22.01 14.11 -6.75
N PHE A 133 20.72 14.49 -6.79
CA PHE A 133 20.31 15.88 -6.53
C PHE A 133 20.27 16.19 -5.03
N ALA A 134 20.73 17.39 -4.66
CA ALA A 134 20.95 17.77 -3.27
C ALA A 134 19.66 18.11 -2.51
N THR A 135 18.62 18.59 -3.21
CA THR A 135 17.35 19.00 -2.59
C THR A 135 16.21 18.07 -2.97
N GLU A 136 15.25 17.88 -2.06
CA GLU A 136 14.08 17.03 -2.32
C GLU A 136 13.22 17.53 -3.49
N ASP A 137 13.10 18.86 -3.63
CA ASP A 137 12.34 19.47 -4.73
C ASP A 137 13.00 19.25 -6.09
N GLU A 138 14.34 19.28 -6.18
CA GLU A 138 15.06 18.94 -7.41
C GLU A 138 14.89 17.46 -7.78
N ARG A 139 14.94 16.56 -6.78
CA ARG A 139 14.67 15.12 -6.99
C ARG A 139 13.25 14.90 -7.50
N PHE A 140 12.28 15.59 -6.93
CA PHE A 140 10.87 15.52 -7.35
C PHE A 140 10.65 16.10 -8.76
N ASN A 141 11.28 17.23 -9.09
CA ASN A 141 11.23 17.79 -10.43
C ASN A 141 11.86 16.83 -11.46
N CYS A 142 13.00 16.23 -11.13
CA CYS A 142 13.63 15.22 -11.96
C CYS A 142 12.72 13.99 -12.16
N PHE A 143 12.09 13.49 -11.09
CA PHE A 143 11.11 12.41 -11.16
C PHE A 143 9.96 12.73 -12.14
N ASN A 144 9.36 13.92 -12.02
CA ASN A 144 8.27 14.35 -12.91
C ASN A 144 8.67 14.42 -14.39
N ILE A 145 9.91 14.84 -14.68
CA ILE A 145 10.40 14.90 -16.06
C ILE A 145 10.64 13.48 -16.60
N LYS A 146 11.33 12.64 -15.83
CA LYS A 146 11.71 11.29 -16.26
C LYS A 146 10.50 10.37 -16.41
N ILE A 147 9.51 10.49 -15.54
CA ILE A 147 8.29 9.68 -15.64
C ILE A 147 7.49 10.03 -16.90
N ARG A 148 7.34 11.33 -17.23
CA ARG A 148 6.69 11.77 -18.47
C ARG A 148 7.42 11.26 -19.71
N GLN A 149 8.75 11.29 -19.70
CA GLN A 149 9.58 10.72 -20.77
C GLN A 149 9.48 9.19 -20.86
N PHE A 150 9.35 8.51 -19.72
CA PHE A 150 9.17 7.05 -19.69
C PHE A 150 7.82 6.65 -20.27
N VAL A 151 6.74 7.30 -19.80
CA VAL A 151 5.39 7.09 -20.33
C VAL A 151 5.37 7.39 -21.82
N GLY A 152 5.88 8.53 -22.28
CA GLY A 152 5.91 8.85 -23.72
C GLY A 152 6.70 7.87 -24.60
N ARG A 153 7.66 7.11 -24.04
CA ARG A 153 8.42 6.08 -24.77
C ARG A 153 7.76 4.70 -24.76
N LYS A 154 7.01 4.38 -23.71
CA LYS A 154 6.39 3.06 -23.50
C LYS A 154 4.90 3.04 -23.78
N PHE A 155 4.28 4.21 -23.91
CA PHE A 155 2.87 4.34 -24.20
C PHE A 155 2.64 4.10 -25.69
N GLU A 156 1.92 3.02 -26.00
CA GLU A 156 1.46 2.70 -27.34
C GLU A 156 0.02 3.18 -27.50
N PHE A 157 -0.18 4.13 -28.42
CA PHE A 157 -1.51 4.65 -28.70
C PHE A 157 -2.26 3.72 -29.67
N PRO A 158 -3.53 3.34 -29.39
CA PRO A 158 -4.28 2.42 -30.24
C PRO A 158 -4.41 2.92 -31.69
N GLU A 159 -4.16 2.02 -32.66
CA GLU A 159 -4.20 2.38 -34.09
C GLU A 159 -5.60 2.84 -34.53
N MET A 160 -6.65 2.23 -34.00
CA MET A 160 -8.04 2.61 -34.28
C MET A 160 -8.32 4.06 -33.88
N ALA A 161 -7.86 4.48 -32.70
CA ALA A 161 -8.02 5.85 -32.22
C ALA A 161 -7.22 6.85 -33.07
N LYS A 162 -6.03 6.45 -33.54
CA LYS A 162 -5.19 7.25 -34.44
C LYS A 162 -5.86 7.47 -35.80
N GLN A 163 -6.49 6.42 -36.35
CA GLN A 163 -7.24 6.48 -37.61
C GLN A 163 -8.49 7.38 -37.50
N MET A 164 -9.15 7.36 -36.34
CA MET A 164 -10.31 8.21 -36.05
C MET A 164 -9.95 9.64 -35.67
N GLY A 165 -8.66 10.00 -35.63
CA GLY A 165 -8.20 11.35 -35.28
C GLY A 165 -8.42 11.75 -33.82
N ILE A 166 -8.64 10.78 -32.93
CA ILE A 166 -8.88 11.01 -31.51
C ILE A 166 -7.55 11.37 -30.84
N GLN A 167 -7.50 12.48 -30.10
CA GLN A 167 -6.31 12.95 -29.39
C GLN A 167 -6.68 13.37 -27.95
N GLY A 168 -5.76 13.14 -27.01
CA GLY A 168 -5.83 13.59 -25.62
C GLY A 168 -4.52 14.25 -25.18
N LYS A 169 -4.58 15.14 -24.19
CA LYS A 169 -3.40 15.79 -23.59
C LYS A 169 -3.10 15.22 -22.21
#